data_AF-A0A0B6Y158-F1
#
_entry.id   AF-A0A0B6Y158-F1
#
_cell.length_a   1.000
_cell.length_b   1.000
_cell.length_c   1.000
_cell.angle_alpha   90.00
_cell.angle_beta   90.00
_cell.angle_gamma   90.00
#
_symmetry.space_group_name_H-M   'P 1'
#
loop_
_entity.id
_entity.type
_entity.pdbx_description
1 polymer ?
#
loop_
_entity_poly.entity_id
_entity_poly.type
_entity_poly.pdbx_seq_one_letter_code
_entity_poly.pdbx_strand_id
1 'polypeptide(L)'
;GKMKLLLPSVDPAQDEGSYTCTVTDSTVSSSGSLFLPIKYAPKFKAFEEQNAYPDNNESAKVACLFNGIPDSDPNGWMKNRNQLAQEGTKYTMTRQPNYKTGITAYRLQISDV
;
A
#
# COMPACT_ATOMS: atom_id res chain seq x y z
N GLY A 1 -24.74 25.27 -17.70
CA GLY A 1 -23.29 24.94 -17.68
C GLY A 1 -23.04 23.81 -16.71
N LYS A 2 -22.06 22.94 -16.95
CA LYS A 2 -21.69 21.86 -16.01
C LYS A 2 -20.70 22.42 -14.98
N MET A 3 -21.07 22.45 -13.70
CA MET A 3 -20.11 22.72 -12.62
C MET A 3 -19.19 21.51 -12.47
N LYS A 4 -17.88 21.75 -12.40
CA LYS A 4 -16.85 20.71 -12.29
C LYS A 4 -15.93 21.06 -11.14
N LEU A 5 -15.70 20.08 -10.25
CA LEU A 5 -14.64 20.12 -9.25
C LEU A 5 -13.38 19.50 -9.86
N LEU A 6 -12.24 20.17 -9.75
CA LEU A 6 -10.94 19.66 -10.18
C LEU A 6 -9.98 19.71 -8.98
N LEU A 7 -9.41 18.56 -8.64
CA LEU A 7 -8.41 18.41 -7.59
C LEU A 7 -7.04 18.19 -8.27
N PRO A 8 -6.16 19.20 -8.36
CA PRO A 8 -4.93 19.12 -9.15
C PRO A 8 -3.84 18.25 -8.50
N SER A 9 -3.80 18.20 -7.17
CA SER A 9 -2.83 17.44 -6.38
C SER A 9 -3.55 16.78 -5.22
N VAL A 10 -3.88 15.51 -5.39
CA VAL A 10 -4.70 14.77 -4.45
C VAL A 10 -3.84 14.22 -3.29
N ASP A 11 -4.18 14.61 -2.06
CA ASP A 11 -3.73 14.00 -0.81
C ASP A 11 -4.83 13.10 -0.23
N PRO A 12 -4.66 11.78 -0.21
CA PRO A 12 -5.64 10.83 0.32
C PRO A 12 -6.09 11.12 1.75
N ALA A 13 -5.21 11.66 2.61
CA ALA A 13 -5.56 11.93 4.00
C ALA A 13 -6.41 13.19 4.17
N GLN A 14 -6.38 14.10 3.19
CA GLN A 14 -7.04 15.41 3.28
C GLN A 14 -8.22 15.55 2.32
N ASP A 15 -8.14 14.92 1.15
CA ASP A 15 -9.11 15.09 0.07
C ASP A 15 -10.17 13.97 0.05
N GLU A 16 -9.99 12.86 0.77
CA GLU A 16 -11.04 11.84 0.92
C GLU A 16 -12.20 12.39 1.76
N GLY A 17 -13.44 12.24 1.26
CA GLY A 17 -14.60 12.69 2.02
C GLY A 17 -15.89 12.79 1.23
N SER A 18 -16.92 13.32 1.91
CA SER A 18 -18.22 13.63 1.30
C SER A 18 -18.19 15.04 0.71
N TYR A 19 -18.44 15.13 -0.60
CA TYR A 19 -18.53 16.39 -1.33
C TYR A 19 -19.99 16.68 -1.63
N THR A 20 -20.46 17.89 -1.30
CA THR A 20 -21.83 18.33 -1.55
C THR A 20 -21.83 19.49 -2.52
N CYS A 21 -22.61 19.33 -3.59
CA CYS A 21 -22.90 20.41 -4.54
C CYS A 21 -24.28 20.98 -4.20
N THR A 22 -24.36 22.29 -3.98
CA THR A 22 -25.61 23.00 -3.78
C THR A 22 -25.81 24.00 -4.91
N VAL A 23 -26.98 23.96 -5.53
CA VAL A 23 -27.42 24.88 -6.58
C VAL A 23 -28.58 25.69 -6.03
N THR A 24 -28.48 27.01 -6.09
CA THR A 24 -29.50 27.93 -5.60
C THR A 24 -29.83 28.94 -6.68
N ASP A 25 -31.12 29.11 -6.96
CA ASP A 25 -31.66 30.20 -7.78
C ASP A 25 -32.33 31.25 -6.87
N SER A 26 -32.96 32.28 -7.44
CA SER A 26 -33.64 33.36 -6.71
C SER A 26 -34.74 32.89 -5.75
N THR A 27 -35.16 31.62 -5.86
CA THR A 27 -36.38 31.11 -5.23
C THR A 27 -36.20 29.76 -4.53
N VAL A 28 -35.25 28.93 -4.96
CA VAL A 28 -35.10 27.57 -4.42
C VAL A 28 -33.65 27.11 -4.44
N SER A 29 -33.32 26.21 -3.52
CA SER A 29 -32.05 25.48 -3.48
C SER A 29 -32.26 23.98 -3.63
N SER A 30 -31.31 23.31 -4.27
CA SER A 30 -31.23 21.86 -4.38
C SER A 30 -29.79 21.42 -4.17
N SER A 31 -29.58 20.26 -3.56
CA SER A 31 -28.23 19.75 -3.30
C SER A 31 -28.13 18.25 -3.56
N GLY A 32 -26.92 17.81 -3.86
CA GLY A 32 -26.56 16.40 -4.00
C GLY A 32 -25.15 16.16 -3.47
N SER A 33 -24.95 15.00 -2.85
CA SER A 33 -23.68 14.62 -2.23
C SER A 33 -23.11 13.34 -2.82
N LEU A 34 -21.79 13.22 -2.86
CA LEU A 34 -21.08 11.99 -3.20
C LEU A 34 -19.89 11.79 -2.25
N PHE A 35 -19.65 10.54 -1.83
CA PHE A 35 -18.41 10.20 -1.13
C PHE A 35 -17.33 9.88 -2.17
N LEU A 36 -16.21 10.60 -2.11
CA LEU A 36 -15.06 10.42 -2.99
C LEU A 36 -13.97 9.65 -2.23
N PRO A 37 -13.85 8.32 -2.44
CA PRO A 37 -12.74 7.55 -1.87
C PRO A 37 -11.46 7.87 -2.64
N ILE A 38 -10.36 8.09 -1.93
CA ILE A 38 -9.08 8.40 -2.56
C ILE A 38 -8.12 7.25 -2.32
N LYS A 39 -7.89 6.49 -3.39
CA LYS A 39 -7.03 5.32 -3.42
C LYS A 39 -5.86 5.57 -4.35
N TYR A 40 -4.69 5.05 -4.01
CA TYR A 40 -3.55 5.03 -4.92
C TYR A 40 -2.89 3.67 -4.93
N ALA A 41 -2.45 3.28 -6.12
CA ALA A 41 -1.77 2.02 -6.36
C ALA A 41 -0.53 1.89 -5.46
N PRO A 42 -0.21 0.68 -4.98
CA PRO A 42 0.98 0.48 -4.18
C PRO A 42 2.23 0.96 -4.91
N LYS A 43 2.97 1.87 -4.29
CA LYS A 43 4.26 2.36 -4.80
C LYS A 43 5.37 1.70 -4.02
N PHE A 44 6.28 1.09 -4.77
CA PHE A 44 7.52 0.55 -4.22
C PHE A 44 8.35 1.67 -3.60
N LYS A 45 8.84 1.44 -2.38
CA LYS A 45 9.68 2.40 -1.64
C LYS A 45 11.14 1.95 -1.61
N ALA A 46 11.41 0.75 -1.11
CA ALA A 46 12.77 0.26 -0.94
C ALA A 46 12.80 -1.26 -0.76
N PHE A 47 13.96 -1.84 -1.05
CA PHE A 47 14.35 -3.15 -0.52
C PHE A 47 15.32 -2.91 0.63
N GLU A 48 15.09 -3.60 1.74
CA GLU A 48 15.99 -3.57 2.90
C GLU A 48 16.56 -4.95 3.15
N GLU A 49 17.88 -5.03 3.20
CA GLU A 49 18.60 -6.21 3.66
C GLU A 49 18.74 -6.10 5.19
N GLN A 50 18.03 -6.96 5.92
CA GLN A 50 18.04 -6.95 7.39
C GLN A 50 19.11 -7.90 7.96
N ASN A 51 19.37 -9.02 7.27
CA ASN A 51 20.49 -9.90 7.57
C ASN A 51 20.96 -10.55 6.27
N ALA A 52 22.00 -10.01 5.65
CA ALA A 52 22.55 -10.52 4.39
C ALA A 52 23.66 -11.57 4.60
N TYR A 53 24.30 -11.56 5.78
CA TYR A 53 25.41 -12.44 6.13
C TYR A 53 25.07 -13.23 7.40
N PRO A 54 24.07 -14.13 7.34
CA PRO A 54 23.77 -14.97 8.48
C PRO A 54 24.97 -15.85 8.84
N ASP A 55 25.33 -15.89 10.11
CA ASP A 55 26.24 -16.92 10.66
C ASP A 55 25.56 -18.31 10.63
N ASN A 56 26.31 -19.37 10.95
CA ASN A 56 25.75 -20.71 11.08
C ASN A 56 24.53 -20.71 12.04
N ASN A 57 23.39 -21.28 11.59
CA ASN A 57 22.08 -21.25 12.24
C ASN A 57 21.30 -19.93 12.21
N GLU A 58 21.79 -18.87 11.57
CA GLU A 58 20.99 -17.65 11.37
C GLU A 58 20.19 -17.68 10.06
N SER A 59 19.09 -16.93 10.03
CA SER A 59 18.31 -16.74 8.81
C SER A 59 18.65 -15.42 8.13
N ALA A 60 18.83 -15.45 6.81
CA ALA A 60 18.87 -14.24 6.01
C ALA A 60 17.48 -13.60 5.94
N LYS A 61 17.41 -12.27 6.00
CA LYS A 61 16.15 -11.53 6.02
C LYS A 61 16.21 -10.36 5.06
N VAL A 62 15.21 -10.27 4.18
CA VAL A 62 15.00 -9.14 3.28
C VAL A 62 13.57 -8.63 3.40
N ALA A 63 13.38 -7.32 3.24
CA ALA A 63 12.07 -6.68 3.28
C ALA A 63 11.82 -5.88 2.02
N CYS A 64 10.62 -6.02 1.46
CA CYS A 64 10.07 -5.18 0.41
C CYS A 64 9.13 -4.16 1.05
N LEU A 65 9.49 -2.88 0.95
CA LEU A 65 8.71 -1.78 1.49
C LEU A 65 7.88 -1.12 0.38
N PHE A 66 6.59 -0.94 0.63
CA PHE A 66 5.68 -0.26 -0.29
C PHE A 66 4.59 0.46 0.49
N ASN A 67 4.02 1.50 -0.12
CA ASN A 67 2.86 2.20 0.43
C ASN A 67 1.70 2.16 -0.56
N GLY A 68 0.47 2.00 -0.08
CA GLY A 68 -0.74 1.97 -0.91
C GLY A 68 -1.95 2.29 -0.04
N ILE A 69 -2.98 2.87 -0.63
CA ILE A 69 -4.26 3.07 0.06
C ILE A 69 -5.38 2.45 -0.78
N PRO A 70 -6.14 1.47 -0.24
CA PRO A 70 -5.84 0.77 1.00
C PRO A 70 -4.52 -0.02 0.87
N ASP A 71 -4.03 -0.42 2.03
CA ASP A 71 -2.89 -1.30 2.19
C ASP A 71 -3.01 -2.51 1.24
N SER A 72 -2.03 -2.69 0.35
CA SER A 72 -2.06 -3.75 -0.66
C SER A 72 -1.36 -5.01 -0.19
N ASP A 73 -1.76 -6.16 -0.74
CA ASP A 73 -1.08 -7.43 -0.49
C ASP A 73 -0.04 -7.72 -1.58
N PRO A 74 1.16 -8.15 -1.20
CA PRO A 74 2.20 -8.54 -2.14
C PRO A 74 1.90 -9.92 -2.74
N ASN A 75 2.15 -10.09 -4.04
CA ASN A 75 1.88 -11.34 -4.78
C ASN A 75 2.93 -12.45 -4.57
N GLY A 76 3.75 -12.36 -3.52
CA GLY A 76 4.85 -13.29 -3.27
C GLY A 76 6.23 -12.73 -3.64
N TRP A 77 7.25 -13.58 -3.49
CA TRP A 77 8.64 -13.25 -3.81
C TRP A 77 9.13 -14.03 -5.02
N MET A 78 10.07 -13.43 -5.75
CA MET A 78 10.72 -14.04 -6.91
C MET A 78 12.21 -14.18 -6.67
N LYS A 79 12.79 -15.33 -7.03
CA LYS A 79 14.24 -15.54 -7.11
C LYS A 79 14.59 -15.99 -8.53
N ASN A 80 15.41 -15.22 -9.24
CA ASN A 80 15.84 -15.52 -10.61
C ASN A 80 14.68 -15.81 -11.58
N ARG A 81 13.59 -15.04 -11.46
CA ARG A 81 12.32 -15.21 -12.20
C ARG A 81 11.50 -16.45 -11.85
N ASN A 82 11.85 -17.16 -10.79
CA ASN A 82 11.04 -18.25 -10.25
C ASN A 82 10.27 -17.77 -9.01
N GLN A 83 8.97 -18.05 -8.96
CA GLN A 83 8.13 -17.78 -7.80
C GLN A 83 8.63 -18.63 -6.63
N LEU A 84 8.91 -17.98 -5.51
CA LEU A 84 9.18 -18.67 -4.26
C LEU A 84 7.85 -19.13 -3.68
N ALA A 85 7.74 -20.43 -3.42
CA ALA A 85 6.64 -20.96 -2.64
C ALA A 85 6.95 -20.81 -1.15
N GLN A 86 5.90 -20.72 -0.33
CA GLN A 86 6.01 -20.87 1.11
C GLN A 86 6.40 -22.34 1.39
N GLU A 87 7.71 -22.63 1.36
CA GLU A 87 8.26 -23.99 1.52
C GLU A 87 8.76 -24.20 2.95
N GLY A 88 7.92 -24.79 3.80
CA GLY A 88 8.32 -25.32 5.12
C GLY A 88 9.13 -24.33 5.97
N THR A 89 10.31 -24.75 6.43
CA THR A 89 11.25 -23.95 7.24
C THR A 89 12.17 -23.05 6.41
N LYS A 90 12.33 -23.32 5.10
CA LYS A 90 13.30 -22.65 4.24
C LYS A 90 12.91 -21.21 3.91
N TYR A 91 11.71 -21.01 3.40
CA TYR A 91 11.20 -19.69 3.03
C TYR A 91 9.98 -19.35 3.87
N THR A 92 10.11 -18.30 4.69
CA THR A 92 8.97 -17.74 5.44
C THR A 92 8.66 -16.34 4.95
N MET A 93 7.45 -16.15 4.42
CA MET A 93 6.96 -14.87 3.95
C MET A 93 5.97 -14.27 4.95
N THR A 94 6.11 -12.99 5.29
CA THR A 94 5.22 -12.35 6.28
C THR A 94 4.93 -10.90 5.94
N ARG A 95 3.64 -10.53 5.96
CA ARG A 95 3.18 -9.15 5.78
C ARG A 95 3.13 -8.44 7.14
N GLN A 96 3.63 -7.20 7.18
CA GLN A 96 3.59 -6.31 8.32
C GLN A 96 2.87 -5.00 7.91
N PRO A 97 1.58 -4.85 8.27
CA PRO A 97 0.73 -3.74 7.80
C PRO A 97 1.13 -2.34 8.30
N ASN A 98 2.01 -2.22 9.30
CA ASN A 98 2.24 -0.97 10.04
C ASN A 98 3.72 -0.67 10.30
N TYR A 99 4.60 -1.04 9.37
CA TYR A 99 6.04 -0.82 9.51
C TYR A 99 6.38 0.66 9.26
N LYS A 100 6.28 1.48 10.31
CA LYS A 100 6.26 2.96 10.27
C LYS A 100 5.02 3.49 9.53
N THR A 101 4.43 4.56 10.05
CA THR A 101 3.12 5.12 9.66
C THR A 101 2.91 5.16 8.14
N GLY A 102 1.97 4.36 7.63
CA GLY A 102 1.57 4.34 6.21
C GLY A 102 2.48 3.54 5.25
N ILE A 103 3.41 2.74 5.77
CA ILE A 103 4.24 1.82 4.97
C ILE A 103 3.97 0.38 5.37
N THR A 104 3.65 -0.47 4.39
CA THR A 104 3.61 -1.92 4.55
C THR A 104 5.00 -2.50 4.28
N ALA A 105 5.44 -3.43 5.13
CA ALA A 105 6.63 -4.23 4.88
C ALA A 105 6.25 -5.68 4.61
N TYR A 106 6.70 -6.24 3.50
CA TYR A 106 6.64 -7.68 3.23
C TYR A 106 8.02 -8.27 3.45
N ARG A 107 8.16 -9.24 4.36
CA ARG A 107 9.45 -9.85 4.70
C ARG A 107 9.56 -11.23 4.11
N LEU A 108 10.76 -11.56 3.64
CA LEU A 108 11.19 -12.91 3.32
C LEU A 108 12.32 -13.28 4.27
N GLN A 109 12.12 -14.36 5.02
CA GLN A 109 13.13 -15.02 5.81
C GLN A 109 13.57 -16.28 5.08
N ILE A 110 14.89 -16.45 4.97
CA ILE A 110 15.55 -17.60 4.35
C ILE A 110 16.34 -18.30 5.45
N SER A 111 15.92 -19.50 5.84
CA SER A 111 16.60 -20.29 6.87
C SER A 111 17.53 -21.31 6.22
N ASP A 112 18.65 -21.61 6.89
CA ASP A 112 19.40 -22.83 6.62
C ASP A 112 18.57 -24.03 7.11
N VAL A 113 18.54 -25.13 6.35
CA VAL A 113 17.70 -26.31 6.63
C VAL A 113 18.58 -27.51 6.89
#